data_AF-A0A1G9M1U5-F1
#
_entry.id   AF-A0A1G9M1U5-F1
#
_cell.length_a   1.000
_cell.length_b   1.000
_cell.length_c   1.000
_cell.angle_alpha   90.00
_cell.angle_beta   90.00
_cell.angle_gamma   90.00
#
_symmetry.space_group_name_H-M   'P 1'
#
loop_
_entity.id
_entity.type
_entity.pdbx_description
1 polymer ?
#
loop_
_entity_poly.entity_id
_entity_poly.type
_entity_poly.pdbx_seq_one_letter_code
_entity_poly.pdbx_strand_id
1 'polypeptide(L)'
;MSPRVPVVLGLSGDPENEAEALTAGADGFIGKPVESLAQFQHAILSALPPEARPTGLRMVSEETVHPDPGALRDDLAHVAEVLASSSDTGAIDYIARFLAGVARSARDEPLEQAATALARDHSADRALAADLARISGLVQDRLAAAGGA
;
A
#
# COMPACT_ATOMS: atom_id res chain seq x y z
N MET A 1 17.80 25.98 -15.74
CA MET A 1 16.99 25.57 -14.58
C MET A 1 15.63 25.16 -15.11
N SER A 2 15.27 23.89 -15.02
CA SER A 2 13.92 23.45 -15.40
C SER A 2 12.94 23.94 -14.34
N PRO A 3 11.79 24.53 -14.70
CA PRO A 3 10.82 24.99 -13.72
C PRO A 3 10.34 23.81 -12.88
N ARG A 4 10.43 23.95 -11.54
CA ARG A 4 9.88 22.97 -10.60
C ARG A 4 8.36 22.94 -10.77
N VAL A 5 7.78 21.74 -10.75
CA VAL A 5 6.32 21.58 -10.71
C VAL A 5 5.74 22.32 -9.50
N PRO A 6 4.51 22.88 -9.56
CA PRO A 6 4.00 23.74 -8.49
C PRO A 6 3.86 23.06 -7.12
N VAL A 7 3.63 21.75 -7.10
CA VAL A 7 3.47 20.94 -5.89
C VAL A 7 4.03 19.53 -6.14
N VAL A 8 4.74 18.98 -5.17
CA VAL A 8 5.12 17.57 -5.08
C VAL A 8 4.62 17.01 -3.75
N LEU A 9 3.87 15.90 -3.78
CA LEU A 9 3.44 15.20 -2.57
C LEU A 9 4.14 13.85 -2.48
N GLY A 10 4.68 13.53 -1.31
CA GLY A 10 5.13 12.19 -0.96
C GLY A 10 3.95 11.29 -0.61
N LEU A 11 4.01 10.02 -1.00
CA LEU A 11 2.97 9.03 -0.70
C LEU A 11 3.61 7.69 -0.36
N SER A 12 3.40 7.21 0.87
CA SER A 12 4.01 5.96 1.35
C SER A 12 3.05 5.15 2.23
N GLY A 13 3.20 3.83 2.22
CA GLY A 13 2.55 2.94 3.19
C GLY A 13 3.29 2.85 4.53
N ASP A 14 4.48 3.43 4.63
CA ASP A 14 5.27 3.48 5.84
C ASP A 14 5.36 4.93 6.37
N PRO A 15 4.73 5.23 7.53
CA PRO A 15 4.69 6.57 8.12
C PRO A 15 6.07 7.17 8.42
N GLU A 16 7.11 6.36 8.60
CA GLU A 16 8.45 6.86 8.93
C GLU A 16 9.10 7.62 7.77
N ASN A 17 8.58 7.46 6.54
CA ASN A 17 9.08 8.13 5.34
C ASN A 17 8.66 9.61 5.23
N GLU A 18 7.79 10.12 6.12
CA GLU A 18 7.30 11.49 6.03
C GLU A 18 8.45 12.52 6.10
N ALA A 19 9.33 12.39 7.10
CA ALA A 19 10.44 13.32 7.29
C ALA A 19 11.44 13.30 6.10
N GLU A 20 11.70 12.11 5.56
CA GLU A 20 12.56 11.94 4.38
C GLU A 20 11.93 12.59 3.14
N ALA A 21 10.64 12.37 2.90
CA ALA A 21 9.93 12.95 1.77
C ALA A 21 9.95 14.49 1.83
N LEU A 22 9.70 15.08 2.99
CA LEU A 22 9.77 16.54 3.18
C LEU A 22 11.18 17.08 2.97
N THR A 23 12.21 16.37 3.46
CA THR A 23 13.62 16.76 3.28
C THR A 23 14.05 16.68 1.81
N ALA A 24 13.54 15.71 1.05
CA ALA A 24 13.75 15.59 -0.39
C ALA A 24 13.01 16.68 -1.19
N GLY A 25 12.22 17.52 -0.52
CA GLY A 25 11.54 18.66 -1.08
C GLY A 25 10.08 18.38 -1.46
N ALA A 26 9.42 17.37 -0.89
CA ALA A 26 7.97 17.28 -0.98
C ALA A 26 7.31 18.45 -0.21
N ASP A 27 6.22 18.97 -0.75
CA ASP A 27 5.41 20.03 -0.16
C ASP A 27 4.34 19.48 0.82
N GLY A 28 4.25 18.16 0.93
CA GLY A 28 3.38 17.43 1.85
C GLY A 28 3.54 15.92 1.73
N PHE A 29 2.91 15.19 2.65
CA PHE A 29 2.96 13.73 2.72
C PHE A 29 1.56 13.14 2.90
N ILE A 30 1.32 11.98 2.29
CA ILE A 30 0.08 11.21 2.41
C ILE A 30 0.43 9.77 2.76
N GLY A 31 0.02 9.31 3.95
CA GLY A 31 0.12 7.91 4.35
C GLY A 31 -0.94 7.03 3.66
N LYS A 32 -0.57 5.80 3.30
CA LYS A 32 -1.53 4.76 2.90
C LYS A 32 -1.98 3.92 4.11
N PRO A 33 -3.23 3.41 4.11
CA PRO A 33 -4.24 3.54 3.06
C PRO A 33 -4.93 4.91 3.06
N VAL A 34 -5.32 5.38 1.87
CA VAL A 34 -6.09 6.61 1.71
C VAL A 34 -7.58 6.26 1.73
N GLU A 35 -8.16 6.24 2.92
CA GLU A 35 -9.53 5.74 3.12
C GLU A 35 -10.61 6.82 2.94
N SER A 36 -10.22 8.07 2.66
CA SER A 36 -11.16 9.17 2.48
C SER A 36 -10.76 10.06 1.33
N LEU A 37 -11.66 10.19 0.35
CA LEU A 37 -11.51 11.13 -0.75
C LEU A 37 -11.37 12.57 -0.23
N ALA A 38 -12.09 12.91 0.85
CA ALA A 38 -12.01 14.23 1.46
C ALA A 38 -10.61 14.52 2.04
N GLN A 39 -9.99 13.55 2.71
CA GLN A 39 -8.63 13.70 3.23
C GLN A 39 -7.61 13.83 2.09
N PHE A 40 -7.75 13.01 1.03
CA PHE A 40 -6.90 13.09 -0.15
C PHE A 40 -6.98 14.47 -0.83
N GLN A 41 -8.20 14.94 -1.10
CA GLN A 41 -8.43 16.26 -1.67
C GLN A 41 -7.90 17.37 -0.76
N HIS A 42 -8.11 17.24 0.56
CA HIS A 42 -7.59 18.22 1.51
C HIS A 42 -6.05 18.30 1.47
N ALA A 43 -5.36 17.17 1.44
CA ALA A 43 -3.90 17.13 1.33
C ALA A 43 -3.40 17.83 0.05
N ILE A 44 -4.03 17.58 -1.09
CA ILE A 44 -3.71 18.25 -2.36
C ILE A 44 -3.94 19.77 -2.25
N LEU A 45 -5.14 20.17 -1.81
CA LEU A 45 -5.52 21.58 -1.77
C LEU A 45 -4.68 22.39 -0.77
N SER A 46 -4.28 21.77 0.35
CA SER A 46 -3.41 22.39 1.36
C SER A 46 -1.99 22.63 0.84
N ALA A 47 -1.50 21.80 -0.08
CA ALA A 47 -0.19 21.95 -0.69
C ALA A 47 -0.18 22.93 -1.89
N LEU A 48 -1.33 23.17 -2.53
CA LEU A 48 -1.40 24.11 -3.65
C LEU A 48 -1.02 25.54 -3.24
N PRO A 49 -0.36 26.31 -4.13
CA PRO A 49 -0.19 27.75 -3.97
C PRO A 49 -1.55 28.46 -3.78
N PRO A 50 -1.64 29.52 -2.95
CA PRO A 50 -2.90 30.21 -2.66
C PRO A 50 -3.74 30.60 -3.88
N GLU A 51 -3.08 30.91 -4.99
CA GLU A 51 -3.65 31.39 -6.25
C GLU A 51 -4.30 30.26 -7.05
N ALA A 52 -3.86 29.02 -6.80
CA ALA A 52 -4.40 27.81 -7.42
C ALA A 52 -5.48 27.13 -6.56
N ARG A 53 -5.77 27.65 -5.36
CA ARG A 53 -6.79 27.09 -4.47
C ARG A 53 -8.19 27.51 -4.92
N PRO A 54 -9.16 26.58 -4.95
CA PRO A 54 -10.57 26.92 -5.17
C PRO A 54 -11.07 27.90 -4.10
N THR A 55 -11.91 28.84 -4.50
CA THR A 55 -12.50 29.84 -3.59
C THR A 55 -13.94 29.46 -3.21
N GLY A 56 -14.34 29.84 -1.99
CA GLY A 56 -15.71 29.61 -1.47
C GLY A 56 -15.87 28.32 -0.66
N LEU A 57 -17.12 28.07 -0.24
CA LEU A 57 -17.49 26.86 0.50
C LEU A 57 -17.55 25.66 -0.45
N ARG A 58 -17.03 24.51 0.00
CA ARG A 58 -17.10 23.24 -0.74
C ARG A 58 -17.80 22.19 0.11
N MET A 59 -18.63 21.37 -0.53
CA MET A 59 -19.09 20.14 0.11
C MET A 59 -17.91 19.19 0.30
N VAL A 60 -17.85 18.58 1.48
CA VAL A 60 -16.83 17.58 1.82
C VAL A 60 -17.55 16.25 1.92
N SER A 61 -17.05 15.24 1.21
CA SER A 61 -17.61 13.88 1.31
C SER A 61 -17.23 13.25 2.65
N GLU A 62 -18.19 12.62 3.31
CA GLU A 62 -17.96 11.81 4.52
C GLU A 62 -17.80 10.31 4.18
N GLU A 63 -17.78 9.97 2.89
CA GLU A 63 -17.64 8.60 2.42
C GLU A 63 -16.26 8.02 2.80
N THR A 64 -16.30 6.79 3.32
CA THR A 64 -15.12 5.96 3.54
C THR A 64 -14.96 5.04 2.33
N VAL A 65 -13.77 5.06 1.75
CA VAL A 65 -13.41 4.18 0.64
C VAL A 65 -13.15 2.78 1.18
N HIS A 66 -13.84 1.79 0.64
CA HIS A 66 -13.65 0.39 0.98
C HIS A 66 -12.93 -0.35 -0.16
N PRO A 67 -12.06 -1.32 0.15
CA PRO A 67 -11.44 -2.18 -0.86
C PRO A 67 -12.48 -2.91 -1.69
N ASP A 68 -12.25 -2.97 -3.00
CA ASP A 68 -13.06 -3.78 -3.92
C ASP A 68 -12.71 -5.27 -3.72
N PRO A 69 -13.68 -6.14 -3.35
CA PRO A 69 -13.44 -7.57 -3.16
C PRO A 69 -12.93 -8.29 -4.41
N GLY A 70 -13.35 -7.85 -5.60
CA GLY A 70 -12.89 -8.40 -6.87
C GLY A 70 -11.42 -8.07 -7.13
N ALA A 71 -11.05 -6.80 -6.95
CA ALA A 71 -9.65 -6.37 -7.09
C ALA A 71 -8.74 -7.05 -6.06
N LEU A 72 -9.20 -7.20 -4.81
CA LEU A 72 -8.46 -7.91 -3.77
C LEU A 72 -8.22 -9.39 -4.15
N ARG A 73 -9.23 -10.04 -4.72
CA ARG A 73 -9.09 -11.42 -5.21
C ARG A 73 -8.05 -11.53 -6.32
N ASP A 74 -8.06 -10.60 -7.28
CA ASP A 74 -7.09 -10.57 -8.38
C ASP A 74 -5.66 -10.37 -7.87
N ASP A 75 -5.46 -9.46 -6.91
CA ASP A 75 -4.16 -9.24 -6.26
C ASP A 75 -3.67 -10.50 -5.53
N LEU A 76 -4.55 -11.19 -4.79
CA LEU A 76 -4.20 -12.43 -4.08
C LEU A 76 -3.90 -13.58 -5.05
N ALA A 77 -4.65 -13.69 -6.16
CA ALA A 77 -4.40 -14.69 -7.18
C ALA A 77 -3.03 -14.48 -7.84
N HIS A 78 -2.70 -13.22 -8.15
CA HIS A 78 -1.38 -12.86 -8.67
C HIS A 78 -0.25 -13.26 -7.71
N VAL A 79 -0.41 -12.98 -6.41
CA VAL A 79 0.57 -13.38 -5.39
C VAL A 79 0.74 -14.89 -5.34
N ALA A 80 -0.35 -15.66 -5.40
CA ALA A 80 -0.28 -17.13 -5.39
C ALA A 80 0.49 -17.67 -6.62
N GLU A 81 0.27 -17.09 -7.80
CA GLU A 81 0.98 -17.47 -9.02
C GLU A 81 2.48 -17.17 -8.93
N VAL A 82 2.87 -16.01 -8.39
CA VAL A 82 4.29 -15.67 -8.27
C VAL A 82 4.97 -16.54 -7.21
N LEU A 83 4.32 -16.79 -6.07
CA LEU A 83 4.86 -17.69 -5.04
C LEU A 83 5.06 -19.13 -5.56
N ALA A 84 4.18 -19.61 -6.42
CA ALA A 84 4.29 -20.95 -7.02
C ALA A 84 5.40 -21.06 -8.08
N SER A 85 5.82 -19.95 -8.67
CA SER A 85 6.74 -19.92 -9.81
C SER A 85 8.14 -19.40 -9.48
N SER A 86 8.34 -18.73 -8.32
CA SER A 86 9.62 -18.09 -8.00
C SER A 86 10.57 -18.98 -7.19
N SER A 87 11.72 -19.33 -7.77
CA SER A 87 12.94 -19.67 -7.04
C SER A 87 13.87 -18.45 -6.83
N ASP A 88 13.42 -17.27 -7.26
CA ASP A 88 14.19 -16.02 -7.25
C ASP A 88 13.89 -15.20 -5.99
N THR A 89 14.94 -15.00 -5.20
CA THR A 89 15.03 -14.12 -4.02
C THR A 89 14.46 -12.73 -4.29
N GLY A 90 14.77 -12.09 -5.43
CA GLY A 90 14.28 -10.73 -5.72
C GLY A 90 12.76 -10.64 -5.91
N ALA A 91 12.16 -11.67 -6.51
CA ALA A 91 10.71 -11.77 -6.64
C ALA A 91 10.04 -11.93 -5.27
N ILE A 92 10.60 -12.75 -4.39
CA ILE A 92 10.06 -12.99 -3.04
C ILE A 92 10.00 -11.70 -2.22
N ASP A 93 11.05 -10.89 -2.27
CA ASP A 93 11.10 -9.60 -1.57
C ASP A 93 10.04 -8.62 -2.09
N TYR A 94 9.91 -8.50 -3.41
CA TYR A 94 8.85 -7.71 -4.02
C TYR A 94 7.46 -8.19 -3.59
N ILE A 95 7.20 -9.50 -3.65
CA ILE A 95 5.90 -10.09 -3.28
C ILE A 95 5.59 -9.83 -1.81
N ALA A 96 6.57 -9.99 -0.92
CA ALA A 96 6.38 -9.76 0.51
C ALA A 96 5.94 -8.32 0.79
N ARG A 97 6.59 -7.33 0.17
CA ARG A 97 6.22 -5.92 0.32
C ARG A 97 4.87 -5.60 -0.33
N PHE A 98 4.63 -6.14 -1.53
CA PHE A 98 3.36 -5.96 -2.23
C PHE A 98 2.19 -6.52 -1.41
N LEU A 99 2.30 -7.75 -0.94
CA LEU A 99 1.30 -8.43 -0.13
C LEU A 99 1.04 -7.71 1.20
N ALA A 100 2.08 -7.17 1.85
CA ALA A 100 1.90 -6.36 3.06
C ALA A 100 1.05 -5.10 2.77
N GLY A 101 1.25 -4.44 1.63
CA GLY A 101 0.46 -3.29 1.20
C GLY A 101 -1.00 -3.65 0.87
N VAL A 102 -1.22 -4.77 0.18
CA VAL A 102 -2.56 -5.30 -0.11
C VAL A 102 -3.30 -5.65 1.19
N ALA A 103 -2.65 -6.40 2.08
CA ALA A 103 -3.21 -6.79 3.37
C ALA A 103 -3.57 -5.59 4.24
N ARG A 104 -2.69 -4.58 4.32
CA ARG A 104 -2.98 -3.33 5.03
C ARG A 104 -4.20 -2.61 4.46
N SER A 105 -4.29 -2.52 3.13
CA SER A 105 -5.42 -1.88 2.47
C SER A 105 -6.73 -2.65 2.72
N ALA A 106 -6.65 -3.98 2.80
CA ALA A 106 -7.76 -4.88 3.15
C ALA A 106 -8.06 -4.96 4.66
N ARG A 107 -7.27 -4.30 5.51
CA ARG A 107 -7.30 -4.45 6.99
C ARG A 107 -7.17 -5.89 7.46
N ASP A 108 -6.33 -6.65 6.79
CA ASP A 108 -6.04 -8.05 7.08
C ASP A 108 -4.75 -8.17 7.91
N GLU A 109 -4.88 -7.96 9.22
CA GLU A 109 -3.73 -7.96 10.13
C GLU A 109 -2.92 -9.28 10.11
N PRO A 110 -3.53 -10.49 10.08
CA PRO A 110 -2.77 -11.72 10.01
C PRO A 110 -1.91 -11.82 8.74
N LEU A 111 -2.44 -11.42 7.59
CA LEU A 111 -1.71 -11.44 6.32
C LEU A 111 -0.62 -10.37 6.28
N GLU A 112 -0.91 -9.17 6.79
CA GLU A 112 0.05 -8.07 6.86
C GLU A 112 1.26 -8.44 7.73
N GLN A 113 1.02 -9.00 8.92
CA GLN A 113 2.08 -9.46 9.81
C GLN A 113 2.91 -10.56 9.15
N ALA A 114 2.26 -11.46 8.41
CA ALA A 114 2.95 -12.52 7.70
C ALA A 114 3.89 -12.00 6.62
N ALA A 115 3.37 -11.14 5.76
CA ALA A 115 4.10 -10.52 4.67
C ALA A 115 5.25 -9.63 5.17
N THR A 116 5.02 -8.87 6.25
CA THR A 116 6.05 -8.04 6.89
C THR A 116 7.17 -8.89 7.50
N ALA A 117 6.84 -10.01 8.13
CA ALA A 117 7.85 -10.94 8.65
C ALA A 117 8.70 -11.54 7.52
N LEU A 118 8.07 -11.99 6.43
CA LEU A 118 8.80 -12.51 5.27
C LEU A 118 9.75 -11.46 4.68
N ALA A 119 9.29 -10.22 4.49
CA ALA A 119 10.15 -9.14 3.97
C ALA A 119 11.37 -8.89 4.87
N ARG A 120 11.18 -8.90 6.20
CA ARG A 120 12.26 -8.72 7.17
C ARG A 120 13.24 -9.90 7.18
N ASP A 121 12.75 -11.13 7.29
CA ASP A 121 13.61 -12.30 7.42
C ASP A 121 14.32 -12.67 6.12
N HIS A 122 13.72 -12.35 4.97
CA HIS A 122 14.39 -12.43 3.67
C HIS A 122 15.61 -11.52 3.59
N SER A 123 15.47 -10.25 4.01
CA SER A 123 16.59 -9.30 4.06
C SER A 123 17.71 -9.72 5.02
N ALA A 124 17.42 -10.64 5.95
CA ALA A 124 18.36 -11.18 6.93
C ALA A 124 18.88 -12.58 6.59
N ASP A 125 18.57 -13.12 5.41
CA ASP A 125 18.96 -14.47 4.96
C ASP A 125 18.48 -15.60 5.91
N ARG A 126 17.33 -15.40 6.57
CA ARG A 126 16.75 -16.34 7.56
C ARG A 126 15.55 -17.11 7.01
N ALA A 127 15.25 -18.23 7.68
CA ALA A 127 14.24 -19.28 7.47
C ALA A 127 13.06 -19.02 6.49
N LEU A 128 13.38 -18.82 5.20
CA LEU A 128 12.42 -18.42 4.16
C LEU A 128 11.28 -19.42 3.92
N ALA A 129 11.57 -20.72 4.03
CA ALA A 129 10.62 -21.77 3.66
C ALA A 129 9.38 -21.81 4.56
N ALA A 130 9.54 -21.57 5.87
CA ALA A 130 8.43 -21.59 6.82
C ALA A 130 7.50 -20.39 6.61
N ASP A 131 8.07 -19.21 6.35
CA ASP A 131 7.29 -18.00 6.08
C ASP A 131 6.56 -18.06 4.74
N LEU A 132 7.21 -18.58 3.70
CA LEU A 132 6.58 -18.80 2.40
C LEU A 132 5.40 -19.78 2.49
N ALA A 133 5.56 -20.88 3.24
CA ALA A 133 4.48 -21.84 3.45
C ALA A 133 3.30 -21.20 4.20
N ARG A 134 3.59 -20.39 5.24
CA ARG A 134 2.59 -19.68 6.03
C ARG A 134 1.82 -18.65 5.20
N ILE A 135 2.52 -17.84 4.40
CA ILE A 135 1.89 -16.87 3.49
C ILE A 135 1.05 -17.59 2.43
N SER A 136 1.58 -18.66 1.84
CA SER A 136 0.84 -19.42 0.82
C SER A 136 -0.47 -19.97 1.39
N GLY A 137 -0.45 -20.52 2.61
CA GLY A 137 -1.67 -20.97 3.29
C GLY A 137 -2.69 -19.84 3.49
N LEU A 138 -2.24 -18.70 4.03
CA LEU A 138 -3.09 -17.54 4.25
C LEU A 138 -3.74 -17.01 2.95
N VAL A 139 -2.96 -16.91 1.87
CA VAL A 139 -3.47 -16.47 0.56
C VAL A 139 -4.51 -17.45 0.01
N GLN A 140 -4.25 -18.75 0.09
CA GLN A 140 -5.20 -19.77 -0.36
C GLN A 140 -6.51 -19.77 0.43
N ASP A 141 -6.45 -19.61 1.76
CA ASP A 141 -7.64 -19.51 2.61
C ASP A 141 -8.55 -18.35 2.18
N ARG A 142 -7.97 -17.20 1.81
CA ARG A 142 -8.70 -16.01 1.37
C ARG A 142 -9.29 -16.16 -0.02
N LEU A 143 -8.54 -16.76 -0.95
CA LEU A 143 -9.03 -17.08 -2.29
C LEU A 143 -10.19 -18.07 -2.24
N ALA A 144 -10.15 -19.06 -1.34
CA ALA A 144 -11.23 -20.01 -1.12
C ALA A 144 -12.48 -19.31 -0.54
N ALA A 145 -12.30 -18.45 0.47
CA ALA A 145 -13.41 -17.68 1.06
C ALA A 145 -14.07 -16.73 0.04
N ALA A 146 -13.29 -16.10 -0.83
CA ALA A 146 -13.78 -15.19 -1.87
C ALA A 146 -14.43 -15.90 -3.08
N GLY A 147 -14.26 -17.22 -3.22
CA GLY A 147 -14.89 -18.02 -4.28
C GLY A 147 -16.20 -18.71 -3.91
N GLY A 148 -16.58 -18.65 -2.63
CA GLY A 148 -17.79 -19.29 -2.10
C GLY A 148 -18.99 -18.36 -1.88
N ALA A 149 -18.88 -17.09 -2.32
CA ALA A 149 -19.93 -16.06 -2.18
C ALA A 149 -20.73 -15.87 -3.47
#